data_AF-A0A2W4YP29-F1
#
_entry.id   AF-A0A2W4YP29-F1
#
_cell.length_a   1.000
_cell.length_b   1.000
_cell.length_c   1.000
_cell.angle_alpha   90.00
_cell.angle_beta   90.00
_cell.angle_gamma   90.00
#
_symmetry.space_group_name_H-M   'P 1'
#
loop_
_entity.id
_entity.type
_entity.pdbx_description
1 polymer ?
#
loop_
_entity_poly.entity_id
_entity_poly.type
_entity_poly.pdbx_seq_one_letter_code
_entity_poly.pdbx_strand_id
1 'polypeptide(L)'
;MADDIKAIFASVKEEAKDFSTALWQCCEKIYKELPENYEADIDPELQITFLTNKLNEAVETLCDGLDNPTLILATTGTTSSGKSTLVNLLCGAELMPRAVLERSAGVVTVEYSEQKAIRIEETAGATWECGAWHNVSNEDIYDRLDGVMKAYLKHRAAGDSNIACPQSTVYYPFRLVAEPDLLNLPEGTTVKIMDLPGLAHVGDEGNAEVIRRSKEALCLVTYNSAEADEEKVASLLQEVVDQVKELGGSPARMLFILNRIDVFRGDGKGWPESEEVFFDKATQDIRSKLKESLGEYEQEIDEAKIIKLSSLPALLALKIIDGSDAEKNEAADALDSHFNFLMPEDVLDDLPRNVRKWTDHDRKRLSEIVWKAANAEAFHEHLKQHILSEYPQLILPQLIRRFKDNAASELVRWISQTTSAVINSSEESYKLEYDRIKLVRERLEESIETNGKALKAPFDEIQEILKNFVTTQALHLAFNNAENAILDLAPILISRVRQ
;
A
#
# COMPACT_ATOMS: atom_id res chain seq x y z
N MET A 1 8.11 -3.72 19.61
CA MET A 1 9.14 -3.02 18.82
C MET A 1 8.41 -2.38 17.67
N ALA A 2 7.94 -1.15 17.85
CA ALA A 2 7.43 -0.38 16.73
C ALA A 2 8.70 0.15 16.04
N ASP A 3 9.08 -0.49 14.94
CA ASP A 3 10.20 -0.03 14.14
C ASP A 3 9.95 1.42 13.73
N ASP A 4 11.00 2.24 13.76
CA ASP A 4 10.94 3.64 13.33
C ASP A 4 10.32 3.68 11.93
N ILE A 5 9.14 4.30 11.80
CA ILE A 5 8.40 4.35 10.55
C ILE A 5 9.24 4.94 9.42
N LYS A 6 10.18 5.83 9.75
CA LYS A 6 11.16 6.38 8.82
C LYS A 6 12.09 5.29 8.27
N ALA A 7 12.56 4.39 9.13
CA ALA A 7 13.40 3.27 8.75
C ALA A 7 12.67 2.28 7.85
N ILE A 8 11.37 2.04 8.09
CA ILE A 8 10.55 1.18 7.22
C ILE A 8 10.50 1.75 5.79
N PHE A 9 10.13 3.02 5.64
CA PHE A 9 10.05 3.68 4.32
C PHE A 9 11.43 3.74 3.64
N ALA A 10 12.50 4.01 4.39
CA ALA A 10 13.86 4.02 3.88
C ALA A 10 14.31 2.63 3.39
N SER A 11 14.03 1.56 4.15
CA SER A 11 14.35 0.18 3.77
C SER A 11 13.66 -0.22 2.47
N VAL A 12 12.36 0.07 2.35
CA VAL A 12 11.60 -0.24 1.13
C VAL A 12 12.15 0.52 -0.08
N LYS A 13 12.57 1.77 0.12
CA LYS A 13 13.19 2.58 -0.93
C LYS A 13 14.53 2.00 -1.39
N GLU A 14 15.36 1.53 -0.47
CA GLU A 14 16.64 0.88 -0.77
C GLU A 14 16.41 -0.45 -1.52
N GLU A 15 15.52 -1.30 -1.01
CA GLU A 15 15.14 -2.55 -1.66
C GLU A 15 14.59 -2.35 -3.08
N ALA A 16 13.78 -1.31 -3.30
CA ALA A 16 13.26 -0.99 -4.64
C ALA A 16 14.37 -0.62 -5.64
N LYS A 17 15.39 0.12 -5.18
CA LYS A 17 16.55 0.50 -6.01
C LYS A 17 17.44 -0.70 -6.31
N ASP A 18 17.68 -1.56 -5.31
CA ASP A 18 18.45 -2.79 -5.45
C ASP A 18 17.75 -3.76 -6.41
N PHE A 19 16.43 -3.92 -6.27
CA PHE A 19 15.62 -4.73 -7.17
C PHE A 19 15.71 -4.23 -8.60
N SER A 20 15.58 -2.92 -8.82
CA SER A 20 15.73 -2.31 -10.15
C SER A 20 17.10 -2.61 -10.77
N THR A 21 18.16 -2.43 -9.98
CA THR A 21 19.54 -2.71 -10.40
C THR A 21 19.73 -4.19 -10.78
N ALA A 22 19.23 -5.10 -9.96
CA ALA A 22 19.30 -6.53 -10.22
C ALA A 22 18.51 -6.94 -11.47
N LEU A 23 17.31 -6.36 -11.66
CA LEU A 23 16.48 -6.63 -12.82
C LEU A 23 17.13 -6.14 -14.11
N TRP A 24 17.76 -4.97 -14.07
CA TRP A 24 18.54 -4.43 -15.19
C TRP A 24 19.73 -5.34 -15.54
N GLN A 25 20.52 -5.76 -14.54
CA GLN A 25 21.63 -6.71 -14.76
C GLN A 25 21.16 -8.04 -15.36
N CYS A 26 19.95 -8.50 -15.02
CA CYS A 26 19.34 -9.68 -15.61
C CYS A 26 19.01 -9.46 -17.09
N CYS A 27 18.40 -8.32 -17.44
CA CYS A 27 18.07 -7.96 -18.82
C CYS A 27 19.33 -7.86 -19.70
N GLU A 28 20.39 -7.23 -19.21
CA GLU A 28 21.67 -7.15 -19.94
C GLU A 28 22.28 -8.53 -20.21
N LYS A 29 22.20 -9.45 -19.23
CA LYS A 29 22.71 -10.82 -19.41
C LYS A 29 21.91 -11.57 -20.47
N ILE A 30 20.58 -11.49 -20.41
CA ILE A 30 19.71 -12.12 -21.41
C ILE A 30 20.04 -11.60 -22.80
N TYR A 31 20.18 -10.28 -22.96
CA TYR A 31 20.53 -9.67 -24.24
C TYR A 31 21.85 -10.19 -24.81
N LYS A 32 22.89 -10.31 -23.98
CA LYS A 32 24.21 -10.81 -24.40
C LYS A 32 24.17 -12.28 -24.84
N GLU A 33 23.23 -13.06 -24.33
CA GLU A 33 23.05 -14.47 -24.66
C GLU A 33 22.04 -14.67 -25.82
N LEU A 34 21.44 -13.60 -26.35
CA LEU A 34 20.57 -13.70 -27.52
C LEU A 34 21.39 -14.08 -28.77
N PRO A 35 20.90 -15.02 -29.60
CA PRO A 35 21.55 -15.34 -30.87
C PRO A 35 21.64 -14.12 -31.80
N GLU A 36 22.73 -14.00 -32.58
CA GLU A 36 22.92 -12.91 -33.57
C GLU A 36 21.79 -12.83 -34.61
N ASN A 37 21.06 -13.92 -34.82
CA ASN A 37 19.95 -14.08 -35.75
C ASN A 37 18.58 -14.13 -35.05
N TYR A 38 18.45 -13.60 -33.82
CA TYR A 38 17.16 -13.50 -33.15
C TYR A 38 16.25 -12.51 -33.87
N GLU A 39 15.38 -13.03 -34.75
CA GLU A 39 14.36 -12.27 -35.47
C GLU A 39 13.17 -12.00 -34.54
N ALA A 40 13.20 -10.86 -33.83
CA ALA A 40 12.01 -10.30 -33.20
C ALA A 40 11.37 -9.26 -34.14
N ASP A 41 10.05 -9.09 -34.05
CA ASP A 41 9.30 -8.04 -34.76
C ASP A 41 9.78 -6.61 -34.41
N ILE A 42 10.57 -6.47 -33.33
CA ILE A 42 11.14 -5.23 -32.82
C ILE A 42 12.62 -5.48 -32.50
N ASP A 43 13.48 -4.52 -32.82
CA ASP A 43 14.89 -4.53 -32.43
C ASP A 43 15.03 -4.77 -30.90
N PRO A 44 15.70 -5.87 -30.49
CA PRO A 44 15.87 -6.20 -29.08
C PRO A 44 16.53 -5.09 -28.26
N GLU A 45 17.43 -4.29 -28.86
CA GLU A 45 18.10 -3.17 -28.18
C GLU A 45 17.11 -2.03 -27.88
N LEU A 46 16.24 -1.70 -28.85
CA LEU A 46 15.17 -0.71 -28.65
C LEU A 46 14.15 -1.19 -27.62
N GLN A 47 13.80 -2.48 -27.62
CA GLN A 47 12.85 -3.04 -26.68
C GLN A 47 13.39 -3.02 -25.24
N ILE A 48 14.66 -3.38 -25.03
CA ILE A 48 15.31 -3.32 -23.72
C ILE A 48 15.43 -1.89 -23.22
N THR A 49 15.82 -0.95 -24.09
CA THR A 49 15.93 0.46 -23.75
C THR A 49 14.56 1.01 -23.29
N PHE A 50 13.50 0.69 -24.04
CA PHE A 50 12.14 1.08 -23.68
C PHE A 50 11.70 0.52 -22.32
N LEU A 51 11.90 -0.79 -22.09
CA LEU A 51 11.55 -1.44 -20.83
C LEU A 51 12.37 -0.89 -19.65
N THR A 52 13.65 -0.58 -19.88
CA THR A 52 14.54 0.00 -18.86
C THR A 52 14.10 1.42 -18.49
N ASN A 53 13.73 2.25 -19.46
CA ASN A 53 13.20 3.59 -19.20
C ASN A 53 11.91 3.51 -18.39
N LYS A 54 10.98 2.62 -18.76
CA LYS A 54 9.76 2.38 -17.98
C LYS A 54 10.05 1.93 -16.55
N LEU A 55 11.04 1.07 -16.34
CA LEU A 55 11.44 0.63 -15.01
C LEU A 55 11.97 1.81 -14.19
N ASN A 56 12.86 2.61 -14.77
CA ASN A 56 13.42 3.79 -14.10
C ASN A 56 12.32 4.79 -13.73
N GLU A 57 11.41 5.11 -14.65
CA GLU A 57 10.25 5.97 -14.38
C GLU A 57 9.36 5.40 -13.25
N ALA A 58 9.14 4.09 -13.22
CA ALA A 58 8.36 3.44 -12.17
C ALA A 58 9.08 3.46 -10.81
N VAL A 59 10.39 3.28 -10.79
CA VAL A 59 11.22 3.39 -9.57
C VAL A 59 11.25 4.82 -9.07
N GLU A 60 11.40 5.81 -9.96
CA GLU A 60 11.33 7.24 -9.62
C GLU A 60 9.97 7.55 -9.00
N THR A 61 8.87 7.14 -9.66
CA THR A 61 7.50 7.32 -9.12
C THR A 61 7.32 6.66 -7.75
N LEU A 62 7.88 5.46 -7.55
CA LEU A 62 7.85 4.77 -6.26
C LEU A 62 8.66 5.53 -5.20
N CYS A 63 9.88 5.96 -5.54
CA CYS A 63 10.74 6.75 -4.66
C CYS A 63 10.07 8.07 -4.27
N ASP A 64 9.48 8.78 -5.23
CA ASP A 64 8.75 10.02 -4.99
C ASP A 64 7.55 9.80 -4.06
N GLY A 65 6.83 8.68 -4.23
CA GLY A 65 5.71 8.30 -3.36
C GLY A 65 6.15 7.86 -1.96
N LEU A 66 7.35 7.30 -1.81
CA LEU A 66 7.95 6.98 -0.51
C LEU A 66 8.54 8.20 0.20
N ASP A 67 9.03 9.19 -0.57
CA ASP A 67 9.60 10.44 -0.07
C ASP A 67 8.53 11.47 0.28
N ASN A 68 7.37 11.42 -0.39
CA ASN A 68 6.26 12.34 -0.15
C ASN A 68 4.95 11.58 0.10
N PRO A 69 4.90 10.67 1.10
CA PRO A 69 3.73 9.86 1.30
C PRO A 69 2.62 10.72 1.90
N THR A 70 1.35 10.34 1.69
CA THR A 70 0.21 11.07 2.25
C THR A 70 -0.42 10.26 3.38
N LEU A 71 -0.56 10.84 4.56
CA LEU A 71 -1.34 10.31 5.68
C LEU A 71 -2.71 10.99 5.68
N ILE A 72 -3.77 10.18 5.63
CA ILE A 72 -5.15 10.66 5.70
C ILE A 72 -5.80 10.10 6.96
N LEU A 73 -6.28 10.98 7.83
CA LEU A 73 -7.12 10.65 8.99
C LEU A 73 -8.56 11.04 8.67
N ALA A 74 -9.45 10.07 8.53
CA ALA A 74 -10.87 10.32 8.26
C ALA A 74 -11.68 10.19 9.55
N THR A 75 -12.39 11.24 9.97
CA THR A 75 -13.33 11.15 11.08
C THR A 75 -14.68 10.69 10.58
N THR A 76 -15.20 9.65 11.20
CA THR A 76 -16.45 9.02 10.84
C THR A 76 -17.25 8.69 12.08
N GLY A 77 -18.53 8.41 11.90
CA GLY A 77 -19.45 8.14 13.01
C GLY A 77 -20.68 9.01 12.94
N THR A 78 -21.50 8.87 13.96
CA THR A 78 -22.91 9.21 13.85
C THR A 78 -23.15 10.70 14.01
N THR A 79 -24.34 11.15 13.68
CA THR A 79 -24.74 12.54 13.92
C THR A 79 -24.62 12.87 15.41
N SER A 80 -24.00 14.01 15.71
CA SER A 80 -23.77 14.48 17.09
C SER A 80 -22.84 13.62 17.97
N SER A 81 -22.09 12.68 17.39
CA SER A 81 -21.00 11.97 18.08
C SER A 81 -19.74 12.79 18.34
N GLY A 82 -19.69 14.02 17.80
CA GLY A 82 -18.59 14.96 18.02
C GLY A 82 -17.42 14.86 17.04
N LYS A 83 -17.64 14.37 15.81
CA LYS A 83 -16.64 14.33 14.71
C LYS A 83 -15.92 15.66 14.51
N SER A 84 -16.66 16.74 14.23
CA SER A 84 -16.08 18.06 13.99
C SER A 84 -15.37 18.62 15.24
N THR A 85 -15.84 18.26 16.44
CA THR A 85 -15.14 18.59 17.70
C THR A 85 -13.82 17.84 17.83
N LEU A 86 -13.78 16.56 17.42
CA LEU A 86 -12.54 15.80 17.35
C LEU A 86 -11.58 16.41 16.32
N VAL A 87 -12.05 16.79 15.14
CA VAL A 87 -11.21 17.50 14.14
C VAL A 87 -10.64 18.79 14.71
N ASN A 88 -11.45 19.58 15.43
CA ASN A 88 -10.97 20.79 16.11
C ASN A 88 -9.91 20.47 17.17
N LEU A 89 -10.09 19.39 17.96
CA LEU A 89 -9.08 18.92 18.91
C LEU A 89 -7.76 18.56 18.21
N LEU A 90 -7.83 17.81 17.10
CA LEU A 90 -6.65 17.45 16.30
C LEU A 90 -5.97 18.68 15.69
N CYS A 91 -6.76 19.71 15.35
CA CYS A 91 -6.27 20.99 14.88
C CYS A 91 -5.62 21.83 15.99
N GLY A 92 -6.04 21.64 17.24
CA GLY A 92 -5.73 22.51 18.37
C GLY A 92 -6.49 23.85 18.32
N ALA A 93 -7.47 23.98 17.43
CA ALA A 93 -8.19 25.23 17.17
C ALA A 93 -9.63 24.95 16.74
N GLU A 94 -10.51 25.93 16.94
CA GLU A 94 -11.90 25.83 16.55
C GLU A 94 -12.10 26.31 15.10
N LEU A 95 -11.90 25.39 14.15
CA LEU A 95 -12.02 25.68 12.71
C LEU A 95 -13.36 25.20 12.15
N MET A 96 -13.81 24.04 12.60
CA MET A 96 -15.03 23.41 12.12
C MET A 96 -16.24 23.90 12.92
N PRO A 97 -17.36 24.24 12.25
CA PRO A 97 -18.58 24.67 12.93
C PRO A 97 -19.16 23.58 13.83
N ARG A 98 -19.44 23.94 15.09
CA ARG A 98 -20.07 23.05 16.08
C ARG A 98 -21.56 23.38 16.17
N ALA A 99 -22.42 22.38 15.98
CA ALA A 99 -23.86 22.57 16.06
C ALA A 99 -24.60 21.35 16.62
N VAL A 100 -25.69 21.64 17.35
CA VAL A 100 -26.61 20.64 17.91
C VAL A 100 -27.47 19.97 16.82
N LEU A 101 -27.69 20.67 15.70
CA LEU A 101 -28.33 20.15 14.50
C LEU A 101 -27.25 19.84 13.46
N GLU A 102 -27.46 18.79 12.65
CA GLU A 102 -26.54 18.36 11.59
C GLU A 102 -26.07 19.55 10.74
N ARG A 103 -24.81 19.98 10.94
CA ARG A 103 -24.13 20.98 10.10
C ARG A 103 -23.05 20.39 9.19
N SER A 104 -22.65 19.13 9.39
CA SER A 104 -21.66 18.44 8.54
C SER A 104 -22.37 17.70 7.40
N ALA A 105 -22.73 18.43 6.34
CA ALA A 105 -23.44 17.85 5.20
C ALA A 105 -22.56 17.76 3.94
N GLY A 106 -21.44 18.48 3.91
CA GLY A 106 -20.36 18.32 2.95
C GLY A 106 -19.05 17.88 3.60
N VAL A 107 -18.04 17.61 2.77
CA VAL A 107 -16.73 17.13 3.23
C VAL A 107 -15.79 18.32 3.43
N VAL A 108 -15.17 18.37 4.61
CA VAL A 108 -14.10 19.34 4.90
C VAL A 108 -12.79 18.58 5.08
N THR A 109 -11.77 18.97 4.31
CA THR A 109 -10.41 18.43 4.45
C THR A 109 -9.51 19.49 5.04
N VAL A 110 -8.84 19.21 6.15
CA VAL A 110 -7.78 20.04 6.71
C VAL A 110 -6.43 19.44 6.31
N GLU A 111 -5.68 20.15 5.49
CA GLU A 111 -4.34 19.77 5.03
C GLU A 111 -3.28 20.59 5.78
N TYR A 112 -2.19 19.93 6.19
CA TYR A 112 -1.14 20.62 6.93
C TYR A 112 -0.46 21.67 6.03
N SER A 113 -0.34 22.89 6.54
CA SER A 113 0.37 23.98 5.87
C SER A 113 0.77 25.03 6.89
N GLU A 114 1.98 25.56 6.80
CA GLU A 114 2.39 26.72 7.61
C GLU A 114 1.54 27.97 7.31
N GLN A 115 1.04 28.08 6.08
CA GLN A 115 0.21 29.20 5.64
C GLN A 115 -1.28 28.84 5.78
N LYS A 116 -2.01 29.68 6.51
CA LYS A 116 -3.46 29.56 6.67
C LYS A 116 -4.18 29.96 5.39
N ALA A 117 -4.96 29.05 4.83
CA ALA A 117 -5.82 29.31 3.68
C ALA A 117 -7.07 28.43 3.72
N ILE A 118 -8.10 28.82 3.00
CA ILE A 118 -9.30 28.00 2.78
C ILE A 118 -9.68 28.08 1.31
N ARG A 119 -10.02 26.94 0.73
CA ARG A 119 -10.57 26.80 -0.61
C ARG A 119 -11.94 26.14 -0.51
N ILE A 120 -12.96 26.78 -1.09
CA ILE A 120 -14.30 26.22 -1.24
C ILE A 120 -14.49 25.96 -2.73
N GLU A 121 -14.68 24.69 -3.09
CA GLU A 121 -14.82 24.26 -4.48
C GLU A 121 -16.16 24.72 -5.06
N GLU A 122 -16.15 25.08 -6.35
CA GLU A 122 -17.36 25.36 -7.12
C GLU A 122 -18.02 24.03 -7.52
N THR A 123 -18.85 23.49 -6.63
CA THR A 123 -19.59 22.26 -6.89
C THR A 123 -20.85 22.53 -7.73
N ALA A 124 -21.38 21.49 -8.39
CA ALA A 124 -22.54 21.64 -9.27
C ALA A 124 -23.75 22.21 -8.50
N GLY A 125 -24.27 23.34 -8.99
CA GLY A 125 -25.42 24.02 -8.36
C GLY A 125 -25.07 24.84 -7.11
N ALA A 126 -23.79 25.08 -6.81
CA ALA A 126 -23.37 25.88 -5.67
C ALA A 126 -23.97 27.29 -5.71
N THR A 127 -24.62 27.68 -4.59
CA THR A 127 -25.20 29.02 -4.39
C THR A 127 -24.48 29.82 -3.29
N TRP A 128 -23.44 29.23 -2.70
CA TRP A 128 -22.57 29.84 -1.69
C TRP A 128 -21.31 30.42 -2.31
N GLU A 129 -20.58 31.24 -1.53
CA GLU A 129 -19.32 31.83 -1.96
C GLU A 129 -18.26 30.74 -2.18
N CYS A 130 -17.76 30.62 -3.41
CA CYS A 130 -16.71 29.68 -3.81
C CYS A 130 -15.43 30.46 -4.14
N GLY A 131 -14.26 29.84 -3.94
CA GLY A 131 -12.99 30.50 -4.19
C GLY A 131 -11.88 30.04 -3.24
N ALA A 132 -10.75 30.76 -3.28
CA ALA A 132 -9.60 30.52 -2.41
C ALA A 132 -9.22 31.81 -1.66
N TRP A 133 -9.11 31.72 -0.35
CA TRP A 133 -8.73 32.81 0.54
C TRP A 133 -7.46 32.43 1.28
N HIS A 134 -6.54 33.37 1.40
CA HIS A 134 -5.21 33.18 1.98
C HIS A 134 -5.01 34.16 3.13
N ASN A 135 -4.16 33.81 4.09
CA ASN A 135 -3.88 34.62 5.28
C ASN A 135 -5.16 34.94 6.09
N VAL A 136 -6.00 33.92 6.28
CA VAL A 136 -7.29 33.98 6.99
C VAL A 136 -7.13 33.69 8.48
N SER A 137 -8.00 34.27 9.33
CA SER A 137 -8.05 33.94 10.76
C SER A 137 -8.78 32.61 11.01
N ASN A 138 -8.74 32.12 12.25
CA ASN A 138 -9.50 30.92 12.64
C ASN A 138 -11.01 31.17 12.53
N GLU A 139 -11.46 32.35 12.96
CA GLU A 139 -12.84 32.81 12.87
C GLU A 139 -13.29 32.96 11.41
N ASP A 140 -12.44 33.50 10.53
CA ASP A 140 -12.76 33.59 9.10
C ASP A 140 -12.98 32.22 8.47
N ILE A 141 -12.14 31.23 8.82
CA ILE A 141 -12.30 29.84 8.37
C ILE A 141 -13.64 29.29 8.89
N TYR A 142 -13.91 29.45 10.18
CA TYR A 142 -15.13 28.99 10.83
C TYR A 142 -16.39 29.58 10.19
N ASP A 143 -16.44 30.91 10.04
CA ASP A 143 -17.61 31.62 9.53
C ASP A 143 -17.90 31.27 8.07
N ARG A 144 -16.86 31.08 7.25
CA ARG A 144 -17.00 30.64 5.85
C ARG A 144 -17.57 29.23 5.77
N LEU A 145 -17.03 28.29 6.54
CA LEU A 145 -17.53 26.91 6.57
C LEU A 145 -18.97 26.87 7.10
N ASP A 146 -19.29 27.58 8.18
CA ASP A 146 -20.64 27.64 8.74
C ASP A 146 -21.63 28.27 7.73
N GLY A 147 -21.21 29.31 7.01
CA GLY A 147 -22.00 29.95 5.95
C GLY A 147 -22.34 29.00 4.80
N VAL A 148 -21.35 28.28 4.28
CA VAL A 148 -21.52 27.27 3.22
C VAL A 148 -22.47 26.17 3.67
N MET A 149 -22.26 25.60 4.85
CA MET A 149 -23.08 24.51 5.38
C MET A 149 -24.53 24.95 5.60
N LYS A 150 -24.76 26.14 6.15
CA LYS A 150 -26.10 26.72 6.33
C LYS A 150 -26.81 26.93 5.00
N ALA A 151 -26.11 27.45 3.99
CA ALA A 151 -26.68 27.66 2.66
C ALA A 151 -27.12 26.33 2.04
N TYR A 152 -26.24 25.31 2.07
CA TYR A 152 -26.53 23.98 1.55
C TYR A 152 -27.73 23.32 2.24
N LEU A 153 -27.75 23.32 3.58
CA LEU A 153 -28.86 22.73 4.34
C LEU A 153 -30.20 23.41 4.07
N LYS A 154 -30.19 24.73 3.86
CA LYS A 154 -31.40 25.48 3.49
C LYS A 154 -31.96 25.03 2.15
N HIS A 155 -31.11 24.75 1.17
CA HIS A 155 -31.53 24.22 -0.13
C HIS A 155 -32.06 22.78 -0.02
N ARG A 156 -31.37 21.93 0.75
CA ARG A 156 -31.84 20.56 1.00
C ARG A 156 -33.20 20.51 1.70
N ALA A 157 -33.40 21.37 2.71
CA ALA A 157 -34.68 21.49 3.38
C ALA A 157 -35.81 21.98 2.44
N ALA A 158 -35.47 22.70 1.38
CA ALA A 158 -36.40 23.12 0.34
C ALA A 158 -36.68 22.05 -0.74
N GLY A 159 -36.03 20.87 -0.65
CA GLY A 159 -36.22 19.75 -1.57
C GLY A 159 -35.41 19.85 -2.88
N ASP A 160 -34.39 20.71 -2.92
CA ASP A 160 -33.53 20.85 -4.10
C ASP A 160 -32.53 19.68 -4.18
N SER A 161 -32.76 18.76 -5.14
CA SER A 161 -31.93 17.57 -5.35
C SER A 161 -30.78 17.81 -6.34
N ASN A 162 -30.70 18.98 -6.97
CA ASN A 162 -29.72 19.25 -8.04
C ASN A 162 -28.44 19.91 -7.54
N ILE A 163 -28.27 20.08 -6.23
CA ILE A 163 -27.11 20.74 -5.63
C ILE A 163 -26.18 19.69 -5.02
N ALA A 164 -24.97 19.63 -5.55
CA ALA A 164 -23.92 18.75 -5.05
C ALA A 164 -23.41 19.22 -3.68
N CYS A 165 -23.04 18.28 -2.82
CA CYS A 165 -22.48 18.56 -1.50
C CYS A 165 -21.27 19.52 -1.58
N PRO A 166 -21.16 20.48 -0.65
CA PRO A 166 -20.00 21.37 -0.60
C PRO A 166 -18.73 20.57 -0.30
N GLN A 167 -17.63 20.98 -0.93
CA GLN A 167 -16.29 20.47 -0.68
C GLN A 167 -15.39 21.63 -0.31
N SER A 168 -14.66 21.50 0.80
CA SER A 168 -13.78 22.55 1.30
C SER A 168 -12.44 21.98 1.72
N THR A 169 -11.36 22.69 1.38
CA THR A 169 -9.99 22.38 1.81
C THR A 169 -9.47 23.54 2.65
N VAL A 170 -9.12 23.27 3.89
CA VAL A 170 -8.48 24.21 4.81
C VAL A 170 -7.01 23.85 4.89
N TYR A 171 -6.14 24.80 4.60
CA TYR A 171 -4.69 24.69 4.79
C TYR A 171 -4.38 25.30 6.16
N TYR A 172 -3.86 24.50 7.10
CA TYR A 172 -3.70 24.94 8.48
C TYR A 172 -2.51 24.29 9.19
N PRO A 173 -1.75 25.03 10.04
CA PRO A 173 -0.62 24.46 10.78
C PRO A 173 -1.13 23.73 12.02
N PHE A 174 -1.81 22.60 11.83
CA PHE A 174 -2.43 21.90 12.94
C PHE A 174 -1.43 21.18 13.85
N ARG A 175 -1.83 21.08 15.12
CA ARG A 175 -1.04 20.59 16.24
C ARG A 175 -0.31 19.27 15.99
N LEU A 176 -1.02 18.27 15.43
CA LEU A 176 -0.47 16.92 15.22
C LEU A 176 0.88 16.88 14.50
N VAL A 177 1.14 17.84 13.61
CA VAL A 177 2.38 17.92 12.82
C VAL A 177 3.25 19.09 13.28
N ALA A 178 2.65 20.19 13.73
CA ALA A 178 3.39 21.38 14.18
C ALA A 178 4.21 21.13 15.45
N GLU A 179 3.76 20.24 16.35
CA GLU A 179 4.53 19.86 17.55
C GLU A 179 5.57 18.79 17.20
N PRO A 180 6.88 19.09 17.38
CA PRO A 180 7.93 18.10 17.21
C PRO A 180 7.69 16.89 18.14
N ASP A 181 8.08 15.70 17.68
CA ASP A 181 7.97 14.41 18.40
C ASP A 181 6.55 13.87 18.61
N LEU A 182 5.52 14.60 18.15
CA LEU A 182 4.13 14.17 18.26
C LEU A 182 3.84 13.00 17.30
N LEU A 183 4.16 13.19 16.02
CA LEU A 183 4.15 12.15 14.99
C LEU A 183 5.55 12.03 14.38
N ASN A 184 6.19 10.85 14.54
CA ASN A 184 7.53 10.60 13.99
C ASN A 184 7.49 10.21 12.50
N LEU A 185 6.69 10.92 11.69
CA LEU A 185 6.46 10.57 10.27
C LEU A 185 7.71 10.80 9.40
N PRO A 186 7.83 10.12 8.25
CA PRO A 186 8.85 10.41 7.25
C PRO A 186 8.86 11.89 6.84
N GLU A 187 10.05 12.43 6.55
CA GLU A 187 10.16 13.78 5.98
C GLU A 187 9.38 13.86 4.67
N GLY A 188 8.77 15.00 4.36
CA GLY A 188 7.93 15.17 3.18
C GLY A 188 6.51 14.59 3.29
N THR A 189 6.16 13.90 4.39
CA THR A 189 4.80 13.36 4.58
C THR A 189 3.76 14.47 4.60
N THR A 190 2.80 14.40 3.67
CA THR A 190 1.62 15.26 3.69
C THR A 190 0.57 14.69 4.63
N VAL A 191 0.08 15.46 5.59
CA VAL A 191 -0.97 15.01 6.53
C VAL A 191 -2.28 15.72 6.25
N LYS A 192 -3.36 14.95 6.15
CA LYS A 192 -4.72 15.43 5.92
C LYS A 192 -5.68 14.85 6.96
N ILE A 193 -6.60 15.68 7.43
CA ILE A 193 -7.72 15.28 8.30
C ILE A 193 -9.00 15.53 7.52
N MET A 194 -9.85 14.52 7.37
CA MET A 194 -11.10 14.62 6.63
C MET A 194 -12.28 14.50 7.61
N ASP A 195 -13.09 15.55 7.71
CA ASP A 195 -14.40 15.49 8.36
C ASP A 195 -15.42 14.95 7.36
N LEU A 196 -15.79 13.68 7.52
CA LEU A 196 -16.78 13.04 6.67
C LEU A 196 -18.19 13.31 7.19
N PRO A 197 -19.18 13.54 6.31
CA PRO A 197 -20.57 13.65 6.71
C PRO A 197 -21.06 12.34 7.36
N GLY A 198 -22.09 12.44 8.21
CA GLY A 198 -22.75 11.25 8.76
C GLY A 198 -23.42 10.41 7.67
N LEU A 199 -23.58 9.10 7.90
CA LEU A 199 -24.18 8.16 6.94
C LEU A 199 -25.62 8.47 6.54
N ALA A 200 -26.37 9.23 7.36
CA ALA A 200 -27.70 9.72 6.99
C ALA A 200 -27.70 10.50 5.66
N HIS A 201 -26.55 11.02 5.22
CA HIS A 201 -26.35 11.77 3.98
C HIS A 201 -25.59 10.99 2.89
N VAL A 202 -25.38 9.68 3.06
CA VAL A 202 -24.63 8.81 2.13
C VAL A 202 -25.48 8.29 0.96
N GLY A 203 -26.78 8.58 0.96
CA GLY A 203 -27.64 8.40 -0.21
C GLY A 203 -27.32 9.33 -1.39
N ASP A 204 -26.34 10.23 -1.24
CA ASP A 204 -25.90 11.16 -2.29
C ASP A 204 -24.64 10.66 -3.00
N GLU A 205 -24.70 10.51 -4.33
CA GLU A 205 -23.60 9.94 -5.13
C GLU A 205 -22.27 10.70 -4.95
N GLY A 206 -22.34 12.01 -4.69
CA GLY A 206 -21.19 12.87 -4.44
C GLY A 206 -20.45 12.57 -3.13
N ASN A 207 -21.18 12.27 -2.04
CA ASN A 207 -20.57 11.88 -0.76
C ASN A 207 -19.97 10.48 -0.86
N ALA A 208 -20.67 9.56 -1.54
CA ALA A 208 -20.18 8.20 -1.77
C ALA A 208 -18.88 8.18 -2.60
N GLU A 209 -18.69 9.10 -3.55
CA GLU A 209 -17.43 9.20 -4.29
C GLU A 209 -16.26 9.63 -3.41
N VAL A 210 -16.46 10.62 -2.53
CA VAL A 210 -15.40 11.07 -1.62
C VAL A 210 -15.05 9.99 -0.59
N ILE A 211 -16.05 9.27 -0.08
CA ILE A 211 -15.85 8.09 0.79
C ILE A 211 -15.07 7.00 0.05
N ARG A 212 -15.41 6.69 -1.20
CA ARG A 212 -14.67 5.72 -2.04
C ARG A 212 -13.22 6.15 -2.30
N ARG A 213 -12.94 7.45 -2.39
CA ARG A 213 -11.57 7.98 -2.51
C ARG A 213 -10.80 7.94 -1.19
N SER A 214 -11.48 7.76 -0.07
CA SER A 214 -10.90 7.70 1.29
C SER A 214 -10.50 6.28 1.71
N LYS A 215 -10.42 5.31 0.78
CA LYS A 215 -10.02 3.92 1.08
C LYS A 215 -8.61 3.79 1.66
N GLU A 216 -7.76 4.78 1.41
CA GLU A 216 -6.39 4.87 1.89
C GLU A 216 -6.28 5.64 3.23
N ALA A 217 -7.41 5.92 3.91
CA ALA A 217 -7.43 6.65 5.17
C ALA A 217 -7.45 5.74 6.41
N LEU A 218 -6.77 6.17 7.47
CA LEU A 218 -6.99 5.67 8.83
C LEU A 218 -8.26 6.30 9.38
N CYS A 219 -9.14 5.48 9.97
CA CYS A 219 -10.49 5.91 10.33
C CYS A 219 -10.61 6.14 11.83
N LEU A 220 -11.05 7.33 12.23
CA LEU A 220 -11.37 7.68 13.60
C LEU A 220 -12.89 7.61 13.77
N VAL A 221 -13.35 6.53 14.40
CA VAL A 221 -14.78 6.23 14.53
C VAL A 221 -15.27 6.79 15.86
N THR A 222 -16.02 7.89 15.83
CA THR A 222 -16.56 8.51 17.05
C THR A 222 -17.94 7.95 17.40
N TYR A 223 -18.07 7.53 18.65
CA TYR A 223 -19.30 7.05 19.27
C TYR A 223 -19.74 8.02 20.37
N ASN A 224 -21.03 8.33 20.45
CA ASN A 224 -21.58 9.20 21.48
C ASN A 224 -21.89 8.42 22.77
N SER A 225 -21.03 8.51 23.79
CA SER A 225 -21.24 7.84 25.08
C SER A 225 -22.40 8.41 25.91
N ALA A 226 -22.96 9.55 25.51
CA ALA A 226 -24.15 10.11 26.14
C ALA A 226 -25.47 9.53 25.61
N GLU A 227 -25.44 8.71 24.55
CA GLU A 227 -26.65 8.08 24.02
C GLU A 227 -27.01 6.84 24.84
N ALA A 228 -28.22 6.84 25.40
CA ALA A 228 -28.71 5.78 26.29
C ALA A 228 -29.85 4.95 25.66
N ASP A 229 -30.33 5.33 24.47
CA ASP A 229 -31.39 4.64 23.75
C ASP A 229 -30.83 3.42 23.00
N GLU A 230 -31.23 2.22 23.40
CA GLU A 230 -30.71 0.95 22.84
C GLU A 230 -30.98 0.78 21.34
N GLU A 231 -32.13 1.27 20.83
CA GLU A 231 -32.45 1.21 19.39
C GLU A 231 -31.55 2.15 18.60
N LYS A 232 -31.33 3.36 19.11
CA LYS A 232 -30.36 4.27 18.50
C LYS A 232 -28.98 3.68 18.55
N VAL A 233 -28.52 3.19 19.71
CA VAL A 233 -27.20 2.54 19.84
C VAL A 233 -27.01 1.44 18.79
N ALA A 234 -28.01 0.57 18.58
CA ALA A 234 -27.95 -0.44 17.53
C ALA A 234 -27.84 0.15 16.11
N SER A 235 -28.62 1.20 15.81
CA SER A 235 -28.54 1.94 14.53
C SER A 235 -27.17 2.60 14.33
N LEU A 236 -26.64 3.23 15.37
CA LEU A 236 -25.33 3.88 15.39
C LEU A 236 -24.20 2.87 15.11
N LEU A 237 -24.29 1.67 15.69
CA LEU A 237 -23.33 0.59 15.45
C LEU A 237 -23.45 0.02 14.03
N GLN A 238 -24.66 -0.09 13.49
CA GLN A 238 -24.87 -0.52 12.10
C GLN A 238 -24.28 0.50 11.11
N GLU A 239 -24.48 1.79 11.37
CA GLU A 239 -23.85 2.86 10.60
C GLU A 239 -22.31 2.72 10.60
N VAL A 240 -21.71 2.51 11.76
CA VAL A 240 -20.27 2.31 11.86
C VAL A 240 -19.80 1.12 11.00
N VAL A 241 -20.52 0.00 11.03
CA VAL A 241 -20.25 -1.18 10.18
C VAL A 241 -20.32 -0.84 8.68
N ASP A 242 -21.36 -0.11 8.27
CA ASP A 242 -21.56 0.22 6.86
C ASP A 242 -20.42 1.14 6.35
N GLN A 243 -19.97 2.09 7.18
CA GLN A 243 -18.76 2.89 6.91
C GLN A 243 -17.51 2.02 6.76
N VAL A 244 -17.32 1.00 7.62
CA VAL A 244 -16.18 0.07 7.51
C VAL A 244 -16.17 -0.62 6.16
N LYS A 245 -17.34 -1.08 5.72
CA LYS A 245 -17.51 -1.77 4.42
C LYS A 245 -17.21 -0.82 3.26
N GLU A 246 -17.78 0.37 3.25
CA GLU A 246 -17.58 1.34 2.16
C GLU A 246 -16.14 1.83 2.04
N LEU A 247 -15.48 2.04 3.18
CA LEU A 247 -14.10 2.49 3.21
C LEU A 247 -13.12 1.39 2.80
N GLY A 248 -13.52 0.11 2.63
CA GLY A 248 -12.62 -0.97 2.20
C GLY A 248 -12.25 -2.03 3.25
N GLY A 249 -13.14 -2.31 4.20
CA GLY A 249 -13.27 -3.62 4.85
C GLY A 249 -12.49 -3.87 6.14
N SER A 250 -11.23 -3.45 6.29
CA SER A 250 -10.43 -3.85 7.46
C SER A 250 -10.76 -3.03 8.73
N PRO A 251 -11.09 -3.67 9.85
CA PRO A 251 -11.18 -3.04 11.18
C PRO A 251 -9.82 -2.63 11.77
N ALA A 252 -8.71 -3.22 11.33
CA ALA A 252 -7.36 -2.94 11.87
C ALA A 252 -6.98 -1.44 11.74
N ARG A 253 -7.38 -0.79 10.65
CA ARG A 253 -7.16 0.66 10.41
C ARG A 253 -8.11 1.59 11.17
N MET A 254 -8.98 1.06 12.03
CA MET A 254 -9.99 1.84 12.75
C MET A 254 -9.62 2.04 14.21
N LEU A 255 -9.73 3.29 14.65
CA LEU A 255 -9.62 3.66 16.06
C LEU A 255 -11.00 4.10 16.55
N PHE A 256 -11.59 3.30 17.44
CA PHE A 256 -12.91 3.58 17.99
C PHE A 256 -12.79 4.48 19.21
N ILE A 257 -13.56 5.57 19.21
CA ILE A 257 -13.49 6.63 20.21
C ILE A 257 -14.85 6.77 20.86
N LEU A 258 -14.97 6.31 22.10
CA LEU A 258 -16.11 6.54 22.97
C LEU A 258 -16.01 7.98 23.49
N ASN A 259 -16.61 8.89 22.71
CA ASN A 259 -16.56 10.34 22.93
C ASN A 259 -17.65 10.77 23.90
N ARG A 260 -17.42 11.90 24.59
CA ARG A 260 -18.29 12.45 25.64
C ARG A 260 -18.34 11.57 26.90
N ILE A 261 -17.22 10.94 27.25
CA ILE A 261 -17.12 10.13 28.48
C ILE A 261 -17.27 11.00 29.75
N ASP A 262 -17.12 12.31 29.63
CA ASP A 262 -17.37 13.31 30.69
C ASP A 262 -18.77 13.21 31.29
N VAL A 263 -19.78 12.72 30.56
CA VAL A 263 -21.15 12.62 31.08
C VAL A 263 -21.24 11.79 32.37
N PHE A 264 -20.46 10.71 32.47
CA PHE A 264 -20.47 9.85 33.67
C PHE A 264 -19.96 10.60 34.88
N ARG A 265 -18.98 11.50 34.70
CA ARG A 265 -18.38 12.27 35.80
C ARG A 265 -19.36 13.27 36.43
N GLY A 266 -20.44 13.59 35.72
CA GLY A 266 -21.57 14.36 36.26
C GLY A 266 -22.45 13.58 37.24
N ASP A 267 -22.40 12.24 37.27
CA ASP A 267 -23.29 11.38 38.07
C ASP A 267 -22.86 11.23 39.54
N GLY A 268 -21.83 11.96 39.99
CA GLY A 268 -21.35 11.94 41.36
C GLY A 268 -20.48 10.72 41.71
N LYS A 269 -20.33 10.39 43.00
CA LYS A 269 -19.25 9.50 43.51
C LYS A 269 -19.17 8.09 42.92
N GLY A 270 -20.25 7.58 42.31
CA GLY A 270 -20.30 6.25 41.69
C GLY A 270 -19.82 6.21 40.23
N TRP A 271 -19.44 7.37 39.67
CA TRP A 271 -19.09 7.48 38.24
C TRP A 271 -17.98 6.55 37.74
N PRO A 272 -16.93 6.19 38.52
CA PRO A 272 -15.88 5.34 37.97
C PRO A 272 -16.40 3.94 37.61
N GLU A 273 -17.28 3.39 38.44
CA GLU A 273 -17.88 2.07 38.21
C GLU A 273 -18.87 2.11 37.05
N SER A 274 -19.71 3.16 36.95
CA SER A 274 -20.65 3.29 35.84
C SER A 274 -19.93 3.51 34.49
N GLU A 275 -18.86 4.29 34.48
CA GLU A 275 -18.02 4.49 33.30
C GLU A 275 -17.36 3.17 32.85
N GLU A 276 -16.85 2.37 33.79
CA GLU A 276 -16.22 1.07 33.51
C GLU A 276 -17.23 0.05 32.99
N VAL A 277 -18.38 -0.09 33.64
CA VAL A 277 -19.47 -0.97 33.18
C VAL A 277 -19.96 -0.58 31.79
N PHE A 278 -20.14 0.72 31.53
CA PHE A 278 -20.52 1.20 30.20
C PHE A 278 -19.43 0.89 29.17
N PHE A 279 -18.15 1.14 29.51
CA PHE A 279 -17.03 0.91 28.61
C PHE A 279 -16.94 -0.56 28.19
N ASP A 280 -17.07 -1.48 29.15
CA ASP A 280 -17.03 -2.93 28.89
C ASP A 280 -18.20 -3.37 28.01
N LYS A 281 -19.42 -2.91 28.33
CA LYS A 281 -20.61 -3.22 27.53
C LYS A 281 -20.47 -2.68 26.10
N ALA A 282 -20.13 -1.40 25.94
CA ALA A 282 -19.97 -0.77 24.64
C ALA A 282 -18.87 -1.46 23.80
N THR A 283 -17.76 -1.86 24.43
CA THR A 283 -16.67 -2.62 23.80
C THR A 283 -17.17 -3.97 23.30
N GLN A 284 -17.92 -4.71 24.11
CA GLN A 284 -18.51 -5.99 23.71
C GLN A 284 -19.53 -5.84 22.59
N ASP A 285 -20.39 -4.83 22.66
CA ASP A 285 -21.43 -4.56 21.66
C ASP A 285 -20.80 -4.19 20.30
N ILE A 286 -19.80 -3.29 20.29
CA ILE A 286 -19.06 -2.92 19.07
C ILE A 286 -18.41 -4.17 18.45
N ARG A 287 -17.67 -4.96 19.25
CA ARG A 287 -16.98 -6.15 18.75
C ARG A 287 -17.95 -7.20 18.22
N SER A 288 -19.03 -7.47 18.94
CA SER A 288 -20.04 -8.43 18.53
C SER A 288 -20.68 -8.02 17.20
N LYS A 289 -21.03 -6.73 17.06
CA LYS A 289 -21.66 -6.22 15.84
C LYS A 289 -20.72 -6.24 14.64
N LEU A 290 -19.45 -5.93 14.85
CA LEU A 290 -18.41 -6.07 13.83
C LEU A 290 -18.26 -7.54 13.43
N LYS A 291 -18.16 -8.48 14.39
CA LYS A 291 -18.03 -9.92 14.10
C LYS A 291 -19.23 -10.48 13.33
N GLU A 292 -20.45 -10.05 13.65
CA GLU A 292 -21.66 -10.41 12.89
C GLU A 292 -21.59 -9.98 11.43
N SER A 293 -20.98 -8.82 11.17
CA SER A 293 -21.05 -8.14 9.87
C SER A 293 -19.81 -8.33 8.99
N LEU A 294 -18.68 -8.67 9.61
CA LEU A 294 -17.31 -8.72 9.10
C LEU A 294 -16.56 -9.93 9.69
N GLY A 295 -17.21 -11.10 9.67
CA GLY A 295 -16.69 -12.31 10.31
C GLY A 295 -15.34 -12.78 9.77
N GLU A 296 -14.95 -12.35 8.57
CA GLU A 296 -13.63 -12.62 7.99
C GLU A 296 -12.48 -11.88 8.70
N TYR A 297 -12.77 -10.87 9.53
CA TYR A 297 -11.80 -10.05 10.25
C TYR A 297 -11.78 -10.33 11.77
N GLU A 298 -12.20 -11.51 12.21
CA GLU A 298 -12.41 -11.79 13.64
C GLU A 298 -11.21 -11.44 14.54
N GLN A 299 -9.99 -11.80 14.13
CA GLN A 299 -8.78 -11.49 14.88
C GLN A 299 -8.51 -9.97 14.94
N GLU A 300 -8.64 -9.27 13.82
CA GLU A 300 -8.48 -7.81 13.76
C GLU A 300 -9.50 -7.08 14.64
N ILE A 301 -10.73 -7.61 14.73
CA ILE A 301 -11.79 -7.06 15.59
C ILE A 301 -11.47 -7.23 17.08
N ASP A 302 -10.91 -8.38 17.46
CA ASP A 302 -10.52 -8.63 18.86
C ASP A 302 -9.33 -7.76 19.29
N GLU A 303 -8.45 -7.44 18.35
CA GLU A 303 -7.30 -6.56 18.55
C GLU A 303 -7.64 -5.06 18.41
N ALA A 304 -8.79 -4.73 17.79
CA ALA A 304 -9.23 -3.36 17.56
C ALA A 304 -9.27 -2.53 18.86
N LYS A 305 -8.70 -1.32 18.76
CA LYS A 305 -8.57 -0.40 19.88
C LYS A 305 -9.83 0.45 20.04
N ILE A 306 -10.37 0.39 21.26
CA ILE A 306 -11.52 1.20 21.70
C ILE A 306 -11.03 2.05 22.86
N ILE A 307 -11.16 3.38 22.73
CA ILE A 307 -10.61 4.35 23.68
C ILE A 307 -11.66 5.34 24.16
N LYS A 308 -11.48 5.85 25.37
CA LYS A 308 -12.32 6.88 25.99
C LYS A 308 -11.81 8.27 25.63
N LEU A 309 -12.71 9.21 25.35
CA LEU A 309 -12.34 10.60 25.10
C LEU A 309 -13.47 11.57 25.47
N SER A 310 -13.10 12.77 25.89
CA SER A 310 -13.97 13.94 25.90
C SER A 310 -13.36 15.04 25.05
N SER A 311 -13.66 15.01 23.75
CA SER A 311 -13.01 15.87 22.75
C SER A 311 -13.17 17.36 23.02
N LEU A 312 -14.34 17.78 23.51
CA LEU A 312 -14.60 19.19 23.82
C LEU A 312 -13.80 19.67 25.05
N PRO A 313 -13.89 19.05 26.23
CA PRO A 313 -13.00 19.37 27.35
C PRO A 313 -11.50 19.36 26.98
N ALA A 314 -11.06 18.37 26.20
CA ALA A 314 -9.67 18.30 25.72
C ALA A 314 -9.28 19.50 24.84
N LEU A 315 -10.17 19.93 23.93
CA LEU A 315 -9.93 21.12 23.09
C LEU A 315 -9.88 22.40 23.94
N LEU A 316 -10.79 22.54 24.92
CA LEU A 316 -10.80 23.70 25.82
C LEU A 316 -9.53 23.79 26.67
N ALA A 317 -8.99 22.65 27.11
CA ALA A 317 -7.71 22.58 27.81
C ALA A 317 -6.56 23.11 26.95
N LEU A 318 -6.56 22.88 25.63
CA LEU A 318 -5.56 23.50 24.73
C LEU A 318 -5.82 25.00 24.55
N LYS A 319 -7.07 25.39 24.24
CA LYS A 319 -7.44 26.80 23.97
C LYS A 319 -7.12 27.73 25.15
N ILE A 320 -7.25 27.26 26.40
CA ILE A 320 -6.99 28.09 27.58
C ILE A 320 -5.49 28.46 27.74
N ILE A 321 -4.58 27.76 27.05
CA ILE A 321 -3.13 28.01 27.06
C ILE A 321 -2.65 28.65 25.78
N ASP A 322 -3.04 28.10 24.63
CA ASP A 322 -2.44 28.44 23.33
C ASP A 322 -3.31 29.40 22.49
N GLY A 323 -4.55 29.66 22.92
CA GLY A 323 -5.46 30.57 22.23
C GLY A 323 -5.08 32.05 22.35
N SER A 324 -5.72 32.88 21.53
CA SER A 324 -5.77 34.33 21.72
C SER A 324 -6.42 34.70 23.06
N ASP A 325 -6.26 35.94 23.54
CA ASP A 325 -6.88 36.36 24.80
C ASP A 325 -8.41 36.19 24.81
N ALA A 326 -9.06 36.36 23.66
CA ALA A 326 -10.48 36.12 23.50
C ALA A 326 -10.82 34.62 23.65
N GLU A 327 -10.11 33.76 22.91
CA GLU A 327 -10.28 32.29 22.95
C GLU A 327 -9.97 31.71 24.33
N LYS A 328 -8.94 32.23 25.02
CA LYS A 328 -8.59 31.83 26.38
C LYS A 328 -9.70 32.12 27.37
N ASN A 329 -10.28 33.31 27.29
CA ASN A 329 -11.39 33.70 28.16
C ASN A 329 -12.65 32.90 27.86
N GLU A 330 -12.97 32.68 26.58
CA GLU A 330 -14.09 31.83 26.17
C GLU A 330 -13.91 30.38 26.67
N ALA A 331 -12.71 29.82 26.53
CA ALA A 331 -12.42 28.48 27.01
C ALA A 331 -12.53 28.37 28.54
N ALA A 332 -12.04 29.39 29.26
CA ALA A 332 -12.17 29.46 30.71
C ALA A 332 -13.64 29.57 31.15
N ASP A 333 -14.44 30.44 30.51
CA ASP A 333 -15.88 30.57 30.76
C ASP A 333 -16.61 29.25 30.51
N ALA A 334 -16.28 28.54 29.42
CA ALA A 334 -16.90 27.26 29.09
C ALA A 334 -16.52 26.14 30.08
N LEU A 335 -15.26 26.08 30.52
CA LEU A 335 -14.81 25.12 31.52
C LEU A 335 -15.49 25.35 32.88
N ASP A 336 -15.56 26.60 33.34
CA ASP A 336 -16.21 26.96 34.60
C ASP A 336 -17.73 26.70 34.57
N SER A 337 -18.39 27.04 33.46
CA SER A 337 -19.86 26.98 33.36
C SER A 337 -20.38 25.57 33.07
N HIS A 338 -19.67 24.78 32.27
CA HIS A 338 -20.18 23.52 31.73
C HIS A 338 -19.38 22.29 32.13
N PHE A 339 -18.13 22.46 32.59
CA PHE A 339 -17.24 21.33 32.86
C PHE A 339 -16.55 21.42 34.22
N ASN A 340 -17.07 22.22 35.15
CA ASN A 340 -16.50 22.34 36.49
C ASN A 340 -16.46 21.02 37.26
N PHE A 341 -17.39 20.11 37.00
CA PHE A 341 -17.41 18.77 37.58
C PHE A 341 -16.22 17.89 37.16
N LEU A 342 -15.49 18.25 36.10
CA LEU A 342 -14.24 17.58 35.72
C LEU A 342 -13.05 18.01 36.59
N MET A 343 -13.21 19.07 37.38
CA MET A 343 -12.16 19.70 38.17
C MET A 343 -12.37 19.39 39.67
N PRO A 344 -11.30 19.09 40.43
CA PRO A 344 -11.40 18.91 41.87
C PRO A 344 -11.93 20.17 42.59
N GLU A 345 -12.77 19.99 43.62
CA GLU A 345 -13.38 21.09 44.38
C GLU A 345 -12.33 22.01 45.01
N ASP A 346 -11.22 21.46 45.51
CA ASP A 346 -10.11 22.24 46.10
C ASP A 346 -9.43 23.15 45.07
N VAL A 347 -9.34 22.71 43.81
CA VAL A 347 -8.80 23.52 42.72
C VAL A 347 -9.76 24.66 42.39
N LEU A 348 -11.07 24.40 42.38
CA LEU A 348 -12.09 25.41 42.10
C LEU A 348 -12.17 26.47 43.21
N ASP A 349 -12.03 26.07 44.47
CA ASP A 349 -12.05 26.96 45.63
C ASP A 349 -10.87 27.95 45.65
N ASP A 350 -9.71 27.52 45.11
CA ASP A 350 -8.51 28.36 44.98
C ASP A 350 -8.66 29.45 43.90
N LEU A 351 -9.58 29.27 42.95
CA LEU A 351 -9.68 30.13 41.77
C LEU A 351 -10.48 31.41 42.02
N PRO A 352 -10.07 32.54 41.41
CA PRO A 352 -10.91 33.73 41.38
C PRO A 352 -12.27 33.42 40.73
N ARG A 353 -13.37 33.85 41.36
CA ARG A 353 -14.74 33.69 40.80
C ARG A 353 -14.96 34.26 39.40
N ASN A 354 -14.13 35.21 38.97
CA ASN A 354 -14.19 35.77 37.63
C ASN A 354 -13.06 35.16 36.82
N VAL A 355 -13.41 34.38 35.79
CA VAL A 355 -12.44 33.66 34.95
C VAL A 355 -11.41 34.57 34.27
N ARG A 356 -11.76 35.85 34.06
CA ARG A 356 -10.86 36.85 33.48
C ARG A 356 -9.74 37.27 34.43
N LYS A 357 -9.85 36.92 35.72
CA LYS A 357 -8.82 37.14 36.73
C LYS A 357 -7.92 35.92 36.93
N TRP A 358 -8.19 34.81 36.25
CA TRP A 358 -7.33 33.62 36.31
C TRP A 358 -5.96 33.97 35.73
N THR A 359 -4.92 33.66 36.48
CA THR A 359 -3.54 33.86 36.06
C THR A 359 -3.13 32.78 35.04
N ASP A 360 -2.01 32.99 34.34
CA ASP A 360 -1.47 31.96 33.43
C ASP A 360 -1.12 30.66 34.19
N HIS A 361 -0.71 30.78 35.46
CA HIS A 361 -0.48 29.63 36.33
C HIS A 361 -1.78 28.85 36.59
N ASP A 362 -2.87 29.56 36.89
CA ASP A 362 -4.19 28.95 37.11
C ASP A 362 -4.68 28.23 35.86
N ARG A 363 -4.57 28.89 34.70
CA ARG A 363 -4.93 28.32 33.40
C ARG A 363 -4.13 27.06 33.09
N LYS A 364 -2.82 27.07 33.34
CA LYS A 364 -1.94 25.90 33.16
C LYS A 364 -2.34 24.74 34.05
N ARG A 365 -2.55 24.99 35.35
CA ARG A 365 -3.03 23.98 36.32
C ARG A 365 -4.35 23.37 35.85
N LEU A 366 -5.30 24.20 35.41
CA LEU A 366 -6.59 23.74 34.92
C LEU A 366 -6.48 22.93 33.63
N SER A 367 -5.68 23.39 32.67
CA SER A 367 -5.42 22.68 31.42
C SER A 367 -4.92 21.26 31.69
N GLU A 368 -3.92 21.09 32.56
CA GLU A 368 -3.36 19.76 32.88
C GLU A 368 -4.40 18.83 33.53
N ILE A 369 -5.21 19.36 34.45
CA ILE A 369 -6.28 18.60 35.12
C ILE A 369 -7.35 18.18 34.12
N VAL A 370 -7.86 19.11 33.31
CA VAL A 370 -8.91 18.84 32.33
C VAL A 370 -8.41 17.93 31.21
N TRP A 371 -7.17 18.10 30.75
CA TRP A 371 -6.53 17.24 29.75
C TRP A 371 -6.51 15.78 30.20
N LYS A 372 -6.11 15.54 31.45
CA LYS A 372 -6.14 14.21 32.07
C LYS A 372 -7.58 13.71 32.26
N ALA A 373 -8.48 14.57 32.75
CA ALA A 373 -9.87 14.21 32.98
C ALA A 373 -10.61 13.84 31.69
N ALA A 374 -10.25 14.46 30.57
CA ALA A 374 -10.81 14.21 29.27
C ALA A 374 -10.27 12.93 28.59
N ASN A 375 -9.35 12.18 29.24
CA ASN A 375 -8.59 11.07 28.65
C ASN A 375 -7.78 11.48 27.41
N ALA A 376 -7.39 12.75 27.29
CA ALA A 376 -6.76 13.28 26.09
C ALA A 376 -5.32 12.75 25.90
N GLU A 377 -4.58 12.54 26.99
CA GLU A 377 -3.24 11.93 26.96
C GLU A 377 -3.30 10.48 26.46
N ALA A 378 -4.24 9.69 27.00
CA ALA A 378 -4.45 8.32 26.54
C ALA A 378 -4.87 8.29 25.07
N PHE A 379 -5.80 9.15 24.65
CA PHE A 379 -6.21 9.26 23.25
C PHE A 379 -5.02 9.56 22.32
N HIS A 380 -4.19 10.52 22.69
CA HIS A 380 -3.05 10.92 21.91
C HIS A 380 -2.06 9.75 21.74
N GLU A 381 -1.67 9.09 22.84
CA GLU A 381 -0.73 7.97 22.78
C GLU A 381 -1.26 6.83 21.91
N HIS A 382 -2.54 6.50 22.04
CA HIS A 382 -3.16 5.46 21.21
C HIS A 382 -3.26 5.87 19.73
N LEU A 383 -3.59 7.13 19.43
CA LEU A 383 -3.60 7.64 18.06
C LEU A 383 -2.22 7.56 17.43
N LYS A 384 -1.18 7.94 18.17
CA LYS A 384 0.22 7.86 17.72
C LYS A 384 0.60 6.41 17.43
N GLN A 385 0.34 5.49 18.36
CA GLN A 385 0.63 4.07 18.17
C GLN A 385 -0.12 3.47 16.98
N HIS A 386 -1.40 3.82 16.82
CA HIS A 386 -2.24 3.39 15.70
C HIS A 386 -1.72 3.87 14.34
N ILE A 387 -1.31 5.14 14.26
CA ILE A 387 -0.68 5.68 13.05
C ILE A 387 0.63 4.93 12.77
N LEU A 388 1.48 4.72 13.78
CA LEU A 388 2.76 4.06 13.60
C LEU A 388 2.63 2.60 13.14
N SER A 389 1.61 1.86 13.59
CA SER A 389 1.40 0.46 13.20
C SER A 389 0.68 0.31 11.86
N GLU A 390 -0.39 1.08 11.62
CA GLU A 390 -1.30 0.84 10.50
C GLU A 390 -0.95 1.64 9.25
N TYR A 391 -0.32 2.81 9.40
CA TYR A 391 0.01 3.67 8.25
C TYR A 391 0.91 2.99 7.21
N PRO A 392 2.02 2.30 7.59
CA PRO A 392 2.88 1.62 6.62
C PRO A 392 2.15 0.47 5.93
N GLN A 393 1.35 -0.29 6.68
CA GLN A 393 0.58 -1.41 6.17
C GLN A 393 -0.49 -0.96 5.15
N LEU A 394 -0.97 0.28 5.28
CA LEU A 394 -1.94 0.85 4.36
C LEU A 394 -1.31 1.41 3.09
N ILE A 395 -0.21 2.18 3.21
CA ILE A 395 0.37 2.90 2.06
C ILE A 395 1.34 2.06 1.25
N LEU A 396 2.23 1.30 1.89
CA LEU A 396 3.31 0.59 1.18
C LEU A 396 2.79 -0.42 0.16
N PRO A 397 1.78 -1.27 0.46
CA PRO A 397 1.26 -2.22 -0.53
C PRO A 397 0.70 -1.53 -1.78
N GLN A 398 0.17 -0.31 -1.63
CA GLN A 398 -0.40 0.45 -2.74
C GLN A 398 0.68 1.06 -3.63
N LEU A 399 1.71 1.64 -3.03
CA LEU A 399 2.88 2.13 -3.75
C LEU A 399 3.58 0.98 -4.50
N ILE A 400 3.78 -0.15 -3.84
CA ILE A 400 4.37 -1.36 -4.44
C ILE A 400 3.49 -1.91 -5.56
N ARG A 401 2.17 -1.92 -5.39
CA ARG A 401 1.23 -2.35 -6.44
C ARG A 401 1.31 -1.46 -7.67
N ARG A 402 1.32 -0.13 -7.51
CA ARG A 402 1.47 0.82 -8.63
C ARG A 402 2.81 0.59 -9.35
N PHE A 403 3.90 0.38 -8.62
CA PHE A 403 5.20 0.01 -9.19
C PHE A 403 5.12 -1.29 -10.01
N LYS A 404 4.47 -2.33 -9.45
CA LYS A 404 4.31 -3.64 -10.11
C LYS A 404 3.47 -3.56 -11.38
N ASP A 405 2.38 -2.78 -11.36
CA ASP A 405 1.44 -2.63 -12.45
C ASP A 405 2.03 -1.79 -13.60
N ASN A 406 2.87 -0.79 -13.27
CA ASN A 406 3.43 0.13 -14.27
C ASN A 406 4.61 -0.43 -15.07
N ALA A 407 5.49 -1.24 -14.46
CA ALA A 407 6.71 -1.70 -15.14
C ALA A 407 7.10 -3.15 -14.84
N ALA A 408 7.08 -3.58 -13.57
CA ALA A 408 7.68 -4.86 -13.20
C ALA A 408 7.00 -6.06 -13.89
N SER A 409 5.67 -6.03 -14.03
CA SER A 409 4.92 -7.14 -14.66
C SER A 409 5.22 -7.27 -16.15
N GLU A 410 5.38 -6.15 -16.88
CA GLU A 410 5.72 -6.17 -18.30
C GLU A 410 7.14 -6.72 -18.52
N LEU A 411 8.09 -6.29 -17.69
CA LEU A 411 9.48 -6.76 -17.72
C LEU A 411 9.61 -8.25 -17.40
N VAL A 412 8.99 -8.70 -16.32
CA VAL A 412 9.00 -10.13 -15.93
C VAL A 412 8.40 -11.00 -17.03
N ARG A 413 7.32 -10.51 -17.68
CA ARG A 413 6.71 -11.19 -18.83
C ARG A 413 7.67 -11.25 -20.01
N TRP A 414 8.32 -10.15 -20.36
CA TRP A 414 9.31 -10.12 -21.44
C TRP A 414 10.48 -11.08 -21.15
N ILE A 415 11.10 -11.00 -19.96
CA ILE A 415 12.18 -11.90 -19.54
C ILE A 415 11.76 -13.36 -19.70
N SER A 416 10.56 -13.70 -19.20
CA SER A 416 10.05 -15.07 -19.24
C SER A 416 9.82 -15.55 -20.68
N GLN A 417 9.19 -14.72 -21.53
CA GLN A 417 8.92 -15.04 -22.92
C GLN A 417 10.20 -15.20 -23.74
N THR A 418 11.13 -14.25 -23.62
CA THR A 418 12.41 -14.26 -24.33
C THR A 418 13.24 -15.47 -23.92
N THR A 419 13.36 -15.74 -22.62
CA THR A 419 14.12 -16.89 -22.12
C THR A 419 13.51 -18.21 -22.56
N SER A 420 12.18 -18.37 -22.51
CA SER A 420 11.50 -19.56 -23.02
C SER A 420 11.69 -19.75 -24.52
N ALA A 421 11.65 -18.67 -25.31
CA ALA A 421 11.88 -18.74 -26.75
C ALA A 421 13.30 -19.22 -27.07
N VAL A 422 14.32 -18.69 -26.38
CA VAL A 422 15.71 -19.10 -26.54
C VAL A 422 15.91 -20.57 -26.15
N ILE A 423 15.35 -21.00 -25.00
CA ILE A 423 15.44 -22.40 -24.55
C ILE A 423 14.81 -23.34 -25.60
N ASN A 424 13.59 -23.05 -26.05
CA ASN A 424 12.90 -23.89 -27.02
C ASN A 424 13.65 -23.96 -28.36
N SER A 425 14.13 -22.82 -28.86
CA SER A 425 14.95 -22.77 -30.09
C SER A 425 16.26 -23.54 -29.95
N SER A 426 16.91 -23.48 -28.79
CA SER A 426 18.13 -24.24 -28.50
C SER A 426 17.87 -25.75 -28.44
N GLU A 427 16.73 -26.18 -27.90
CA GLU A 427 16.34 -27.59 -27.83
C GLU A 427 16.02 -28.16 -29.23
N GLU A 428 15.33 -27.37 -30.06
CA GLU A 428 15.07 -27.72 -31.46
C GLU A 428 16.39 -27.82 -32.25
N SER A 429 17.28 -26.84 -32.08
CA SER A 429 18.60 -26.83 -32.74
C SER A 429 19.46 -28.01 -32.31
N TYR A 430 19.43 -28.36 -31.01
CA TYR A 430 20.12 -29.53 -30.48
C TYR A 430 19.56 -30.83 -31.06
N LYS A 431 18.23 -30.97 -31.16
CA LYS A 431 17.59 -32.14 -31.78
C LYS A 431 17.97 -32.26 -33.26
N LEU A 432 17.97 -31.15 -34.00
CA LEU A 432 18.38 -31.13 -35.41
C LEU A 432 19.84 -31.58 -35.58
N GLU A 433 20.76 -31.05 -34.78
CA GLU A 433 22.17 -31.47 -34.85
C GLU A 433 22.38 -32.90 -34.37
N TYR A 434 21.62 -33.36 -33.36
CA TYR A 434 21.62 -34.76 -32.95
C TYR A 434 21.18 -35.69 -34.09
N ASP A 435 20.08 -35.37 -34.76
CA ASP A 435 19.59 -36.15 -35.92
C ASP A 435 20.59 -36.11 -37.08
N ARG A 436 21.25 -34.97 -37.30
CA ARG A 436 22.30 -34.82 -38.32
C ARG A 436 23.51 -35.69 -38.00
N ILE A 437 23.99 -35.68 -36.76
CA ILE A 437 25.11 -36.53 -36.31
C ILE A 437 24.74 -38.00 -36.44
N LYS A 438 23.51 -38.37 -36.07
CA LYS A 438 22.99 -39.73 -36.23
C LYS A 438 23.01 -40.16 -37.70
N LEU A 439 22.53 -39.31 -38.61
CA LEU A 439 22.55 -39.58 -40.05
C LEU A 439 23.98 -39.71 -40.60
N VAL A 440 24.91 -38.87 -40.15
CA VAL A 440 26.33 -38.96 -40.54
C VAL A 440 26.93 -40.29 -40.09
N ARG A 441 26.62 -40.73 -38.87
CA ARG A 441 27.06 -42.02 -38.34
C ARG A 441 26.53 -43.20 -39.17
N GLU A 442 25.24 -43.20 -39.48
CA GLU A 442 24.61 -44.25 -40.31
C GLU A 442 25.28 -44.34 -41.69
N ARG A 443 25.56 -43.20 -42.34
CA ARG A 443 26.27 -43.17 -43.64
C ARG A 443 27.72 -43.68 -43.54
N LEU A 444 28.41 -43.37 -42.44
CA LEU A 444 29.77 -43.86 -42.19
C LEU A 444 29.79 -45.38 -42.01
N GLU A 445 28.84 -45.93 -41.25
CA GLU A 445 28.69 -47.37 -41.05
C GLU A 445 28.40 -48.09 -42.38
N GLU A 446 27.47 -47.56 -43.19
CA GLU A 446 27.16 -48.08 -44.52
C GLU A 446 28.36 -48.00 -45.48
N SER A 447 29.11 -46.90 -45.43
CA SER A 447 30.31 -46.73 -46.25
C SER A 447 31.43 -47.69 -45.84
N ILE A 448 31.63 -47.91 -44.54
CA ILE A 448 32.61 -48.88 -44.02
C ILE A 448 32.21 -50.30 -44.43
N GLU A 449 30.93 -50.66 -44.32
CA GLU A 449 30.45 -51.98 -44.75
C GLU A 449 30.64 -52.18 -46.26
N THR A 450 30.27 -51.18 -47.06
CA THR A 450 30.39 -51.21 -48.53
C THR A 450 31.86 -51.31 -48.96
N ASN A 451 32.72 -50.48 -48.39
CA ASN A 451 34.16 -50.50 -48.68
C ASN A 451 34.82 -51.79 -48.16
N GLY A 452 34.36 -52.32 -47.02
CA GLY A 452 34.80 -53.60 -46.49
C GLY A 452 34.45 -54.77 -47.42
N LYS A 453 33.23 -54.79 -47.97
CA LYS A 453 32.83 -55.77 -49.00
C LYS A 453 33.64 -55.61 -50.29
N ALA A 454 33.86 -54.37 -50.75
CA ALA A 454 34.65 -54.10 -51.95
C ALA A 454 36.13 -54.48 -51.78
N LEU A 455 36.71 -54.28 -50.58
CA LEU A 455 38.06 -54.72 -50.26
C LEU A 455 38.17 -56.25 -50.15
N LYS A 456 37.11 -56.92 -49.69
CA LYS A 456 37.08 -58.37 -49.51
C LYS A 456 36.84 -59.14 -50.80
N ALA A 457 36.04 -58.59 -51.73
CA ALA A 457 35.67 -59.25 -52.99
C ALA A 457 36.87 -59.77 -53.83
N PRO A 458 37.98 -59.02 -53.99
CA PRO A 458 39.17 -59.53 -54.70
C PRO A 458 39.84 -60.71 -53.99
N PHE A 459 39.84 -60.72 -52.65
CA PHE A 459 40.41 -61.83 -51.87
C PHE A 459 39.51 -63.06 -51.92
N ASP A 460 38.19 -62.89 -51.89
CA ASP A 460 37.22 -63.98 -52.06
C ASP A 460 37.32 -64.58 -53.47
N GLU A 461 37.51 -63.77 -54.52
CA GLU A 461 37.79 -64.23 -55.89
C GLU A 461 39.09 -65.03 -55.99
N ILE A 462 40.18 -64.54 -55.39
CA ILE A 462 41.45 -65.30 -55.33
C ILE A 462 41.26 -66.62 -54.59
N GLN A 463 40.49 -66.63 -53.51
CA GLN A 463 40.20 -67.83 -52.73
C GLN A 463 39.36 -68.85 -53.51
N GLU A 464 38.39 -68.39 -54.31
CA GLU A 464 37.64 -69.23 -55.25
C GLU A 464 38.51 -69.80 -56.37
N ILE A 465 39.39 -68.98 -56.97
CA ILE A 465 40.37 -69.44 -57.97
C ILE A 465 41.25 -70.54 -57.38
N LEU A 466 41.76 -70.36 -56.15
CA LEU A 466 42.57 -71.36 -55.47
C LEU A 466 41.78 -72.64 -55.16
N LYS A 467 40.51 -72.54 -54.73
CA LYS A 467 39.64 -73.72 -54.52
C LYS A 467 39.36 -74.46 -55.82
N ASN A 468 39.05 -73.75 -56.91
CA ASN A 468 38.81 -74.36 -58.23
C ASN A 468 40.08 -75.01 -58.80
N PHE A 469 41.25 -74.46 -58.48
CA PHE A 469 42.55 -75.07 -58.80
C PHE A 469 42.79 -76.38 -58.04
N VAL A 470 42.41 -76.44 -56.76
CA VAL A 470 42.51 -77.65 -55.93
C VAL A 470 41.47 -78.70 -56.31
N THR A 471 40.31 -78.30 -56.84
CA THR A 471 39.22 -79.22 -57.21
C THR A 471 39.34 -79.73 -58.66
N THR A 472 40.18 -79.11 -59.49
CA THR A 472 40.38 -79.50 -60.90
C THR A 472 41.86 -79.81 -61.19
N GLN A 473 42.35 -80.92 -60.66
CA GLN A 473 43.32 -81.80 -61.35
C GLN A 473 43.55 -83.07 -60.51
N ALA A 474 42.89 -84.16 -60.88
CA ALA A 474 43.62 -85.25 -61.52
C ALA A 474 44.56 -84.69 -62.60
N LEU A 475 45.87 -84.63 -62.29
CA LEU A 475 46.93 -85.00 -63.22
C LEU A 475 48.29 -84.96 -62.51
N HIS A 476 48.56 -86.09 -61.88
CA HIS A 476 49.86 -86.60 -61.45
C HIS A 476 50.83 -86.84 -62.64
N LEU A 477 50.75 -86.04 -63.71
CA LEU A 477 51.49 -86.23 -64.96
C LEU A 477 52.16 -84.95 -65.52
N ALA A 478 51.98 -83.78 -64.88
CA ALA A 478 52.63 -82.54 -65.34
C ALA A 478 53.88 -82.16 -64.51
N PHE A 479 54.07 -82.72 -63.31
CA PHE A 479 55.19 -82.36 -62.43
C PHE A 479 56.54 -82.99 -62.83
N ASN A 480 56.55 -84.08 -63.58
CA ASN A 480 57.81 -84.74 -64.01
C ASN A 480 58.48 -84.10 -65.24
N ASN A 481 57.86 -83.11 -65.89
CA ASN A 481 58.45 -82.41 -67.04
C ASN A 481 58.94 -80.98 -66.73
N ALA A 482 58.70 -80.46 -65.52
CA ALA A 482 59.19 -79.14 -65.10
C ALA A 482 60.56 -79.20 -64.38
N GLU A 483 60.94 -80.36 -63.85
CA GLU A 483 62.20 -80.56 -63.13
C GLU A 483 63.43 -80.57 -64.07
N ASN A 484 63.25 -81.03 -65.32
CA ASN A 484 64.30 -81.01 -66.36
C ASN A 484 64.49 -79.64 -67.03
N ALA A 485 63.49 -78.75 -66.99
CA ALA A 485 63.61 -77.39 -67.55
C ALA A 485 64.33 -76.41 -66.60
N ILE A 486 64.40 -76.72 -65.30
CA ILE A 486 65.08 -75.91 -64.29
C ILE A 486 66.57 -76.28 -64.18
N LEU A 487 66.95 -77.51 -64.52
CA LEU A 487 68.35 -77.96 -64.56
C LEU A 487 69.15 -77.37 -65.75
N ASP A 488 68.49 -77.03 -66.86
CA ASP A 488 69.13 -76.42 -68.04
C ASP A 488 69.32 -74.88 -67.93
N LEU A 489 68.70 -74.22 -66.95
CA LEU A 489 68.84 -72.78 -66.69
C LEU A 489 69.93 -72.44 -65.65
N ALA A 490 70.47 -73.44 -64.95
CA ALA A 490 71.52 -73.27 -63.93
C ALA A 490 72.87 -72.74 -64.48
N PRO A 491 73.36 -73.11 -65.69
CA PRO A 491 74.61 -72.57 -66.23
C PRO A 491 74.49 -71.10 -66.70
N ILE A 492 73.27 -70.66 -67.04
CA ILE A 492 72.99 -69.30 -67.57
C ILE A 492 72.86 -68.27 -66.42
N LEU A 493 72.45 -68.71 -65.23
CA LEU A 493 72.37 -67.86 -64.03
C LEU A 493 73.72 -67.72 -63.30
N ILE A 494 74.63 -68.70 -63.43
CA ILE A 494 75.98 -68.63 -62.82
C ILE A 494 76.92 -67.69 -63.59
N SER A 495 76.69 -67.43 -64.89
CA SER A 495 77.49 -66.49 -65.69
C SER A 495 77.09 -65.02 -65.52
N ARG A 496 75.88 -64.73 -65.01
CA ARG A 496 75.36 -63.37 -64.77
C ARG A 496 75.61 -62.80 -63.36
N VAL A 497 76.25 -63.57 -62.47
CA VAL A 497 76.60 -63.14 -61.10
C VAL A 497 78.14 -63.02 -60.91
N ARG A 498 78.93 -63.31 -61.95
CA ARG A 498 80.41 -63.12 -61.97
C ARG A 498 80.87 -61.93 -62.84
N GLN A 499 79.94 -61.11 -63.32
CA GLN A 499 80.14 -59.76 -63.89
C GLN A 499 79.29 -58.79 -63.08
#